data_AF-A0A0D0Q8D0-F1
#
_entry.id   AF-A0A0D0Q8D0-F1
#
_cell.length_a   1.000
_cell.length_b   1.000
_cell.length_c   1.000
_cell.angle_alpha   90.00
_cell.angle_beta   90.00
_cell.angle_gamma   90.00
#
_symmetry.space_group_name_H-M   'P 1'
#
loop_
_entity.id
_entity.type
_entity.pdbx_description
1 polymer ?
#
loop_
_entity_poly.entity_id
_entity_poly.type
_entity_poly.pdbx_seq_one_letter_code
_entity_poly.pdbx_strand_id
1 'polypeptide(L)' 'MFEKYNDMALVSQPYDLTDYKQVAQFVIEQALFRYERDRLMRDIDKALEQRDEALFLTLAQQYNELLERYRHLEDVRA' A
#
# COMPACT_ATOMS: atom_id res chain seq x y z
N MET A 1 -33.84 -44.50 6.13
CA MET A 1 -33.97 -43.27 5.33
C MET A 1 -32.92 -42.30 5.81
N PHE A 2 -31.75 -42.31 5.16
CA PHE A 2 -30.61 -41.45 5.45
C PHE A 2 -30.79 -40.14 4.68
N GLU A 3 -31.41 -39.14 5.29
CA GLU A 3 -31.44 -37.75 4.79
C GLU A 3 -31.01 -36.80 5.92
N LYS A 4 -29.86 -37.11 6.52
CA LYS A 4 -29.07 -36.19 7.33
C LYS A 4 -27.73 -36.10 6.61
N TYR A 5 -27.13 -34.92 6.53
CA TYR A 5 -25.83 -34.62 5.90
C TYR A 5 -25.81 -34.22 4.43
N ASN A 6 -26.72 -33.34 3.96
CA ASN A 6 -26.47 -32.65 2.68
C ASN A 6 -26.34 -31.11 2.77
N ASP A 7 -26.49 -30.50 3.95
CA ASP A 7 -26.36 -29.04 4.09
C ASP A 7 -24.96 -28.57 4.53
N MET A 8 -24.05 -29.49 4.84
CA MET A 8 -22.67 -29.15 5.26
C MET A 8 -21.61 -29.42 4.20
N ALA A 9 -22.00 -29.86 2.99
CA ALA A 9 -21.07 -30.19 1.91
C ALA A 9 -20.80 -29.02 0.95
N LEU A 10 -21.38 -27.83 1.16
CA LEU A 10 -21.32 -26.71 0.21
C LEU A 10 -20.47 -25.52 0.64
N VAL A 11 -19.81 -25.55 1.81
CA VAL A 11 -18.92 -24.46 2.26
C VAL A 11 -17.47 -24.92 2.35
N SER A 12 -16.99 -25.46 1.24
CA SER A 12 -15.55 -25.63 1.01
C SER A 12 -15.26 -25.39 -0.46
N GLN A 13 -15.69 -24.23 -0.96
CA GLN A 13 -14.91 -23.62 -2.02
C GLN A 13 -13.56 -23.29 -1.39
N PRO A 14 -12.44 -23.81 -1.92
CA PRO A 14 -11.14 -23.31 -1.52
C PRO A 14 -11.13 -21.85 -1.97
N TYR A 15 -11.38 -20.92 -1.06
CA TYR A 15 -11.02 -19.53 -1.29
C TYR A 15 -9.57 -19.58 -1.76
N ASP A 16 -9.31 -19.08 -2.97
CA ASP A 16 -8.00 -19.11 -3.56
C ASP A 16 -7.10 -18.24 -2.66
N LEU A 17 -6.41 -18.86 -1.70
CA LEU A 17 -5.61 -18.19 -0.68
C LEU A 17 -4.55 -17.30 -1.34
N THR A 18 -4.20 -17.63 -2.57
CA THR A 18 -3.38 -16.85 -3.50
C THR A 18 -3.92 -15.44 -3.69
N ASP A 19 -5.23 -15.29 -3.89
CA ASP A 19 -5.91 -14.03 -4.15
C ASP A 19 -5.95 -13.17 -2.87
N TYR A 20 -6.30 -13.77 -1.73
CA TYR A 20 -6.29 -13.06 -0.45
C TYR A 20 -4.89 -12.57 -0.07
N LYS A 21 -3.85 -13.37 -0.32
CA LYS A 21 -2.47 -12.98 -0.06
C LYS A 21 -2.04 -11.80 -0.95
N GLN A 22 -2.41 -11.81 -2.22
CA GLN A 22 -2.13 -10.71 -3.15
C GLN A 22 -2.85 -9.42 -2.75
N VAL A 23 -4.13 -9.51 -2.39
CA VAL A 23 -4.91 -8.38 -1.88
C VAL A 23 -4.32 -7.83 -0.59
N ALA A 24 -3.96 -8.70 0.37
CA ALA A 24 -3.35 -8.29 1.63
C ALA A 24 -2.00 -7.58 1.40
N GLN A 25 -1.16 -8.11 0.51
CA GLN A 25 0.10 -7.49 0.14
C GLN A 25 -0.11 -6.10 -0.46
N PHE A 26 -1.04 -5.98 -1.41
CA PHE A 26 -1.37 -4.69 -2.04
C PHE A 26 -1.87 -3.65 -1.03
N VAL A 27 -2.73 -4.05 -0.08
CA VAL A 27 -3.22 -3.15 0.98
C VAL A 27 -2.07 -2.67 1.86
N ILE A 28 -1.15 -3.57 2.23
CA ILE A 28 0.02 -3.21 3.04
C ILE A 28 0.93 -2.25 2.28
N GLU A 29 1.25 -2.55 1.02
CA GLU A 29 2.09 -1.70 0.17
C GLU A 29 1.47 -0.30 -0.02
N GLN A 30 0.16 -0.22 -0.24
CA GLN A 30 -0.54 1.05 -0.31
C GLN A 30 -0.50 1.83 1.01
N ALA A 31 -0.68 1.16 2.14
CA ALA A 31 -0.64 1.81 3.44
C ALA A 31 0.75 2.36 3.73
N LEU A 32 1.78 1.57 3.44
CA LEU A 32 3.18 1.97 3.59
C LEU A 32 3.53 3.17 2.71
N PHE A 33 3.17 3.11 1.42
CA PHE A 33 3.40 4.21 0.48
C PHE A 33 2.77 5.52 0.97
N ARG A 34 1.48 5.50 1.35
CA ARG A 34 0.78 6.70 1.85
C ARG A 34 1.46 7.27 3.09
N TYR A 35 1.82 6.41 4.04
CA TYR A 35 2.48 6.84 5.27
C TYR A 35 3.83 7.51 4.99
N GLU A 36 4.68 6.87 4.17
CA GLU A 36 6.00 7.41 3.83
C GLU A 36 5.90 8.72 3.05
N ARG A 37 4.97 8.79 2.09
CA ARG A 37 4.70 10.00 1.30
C ARG A 37 4.26 11.16 2.18
N ASP A 38 3.29 10.93 3.05
CA ASP A 38 2.73 11.97 3.93
C ASP A 38 3.75 12.39 5.01
N ARG A 39 4.64 11.48 5.43
CA ARG A 39 5.77 11.84 6.29
C ARG A 39 6.78 12.73 5.57
N LEU A 40 7.24 12.33 4.39
CA LEU A 40 8.22 13.09 3.62
C LEU A 40 7.69 14.48 3.28
N MET A 41 6.41 14.60 2.88
CA MET A 41 5.80 15.91 2.61
C MET A 41 5.84 16.84 3.83
N ARG A 42 5.48 16.32 5.01
CA ARG A 42 5.56 17.09 6.27
C ARG A 42 6.99 17.51 6.63
N ASP A 43 7.96 16.65 6.36
CA ASP A 43 9.37 16.97 6.63
C ASP A 43 9.91 17.99 5.61
N ILE A 44 9.47 17.94 4.36
CA ILE A 44 9.75 18.94 3.32
C ILE A 44 9.20 20.30 3.73
N ASP A 45 7.94 20.37 4.17
CA ASP A 45 7.31 21.61 4.62
C ASP A 45 8.11 22.26 5.76
N LYS A 46 8.55 21.45 6.73
CA LYS A 46 9.42 21.93 7.84
C LYS A 46 10.76 22.45 7.34
N ALA A 47 11.38 21.77 6.38
CA ALA A 47 12.65 22.22 5.80
C ALA A 47 12.49 23.59 5.11
N LEU A 48 11.36 23.79 4.41
CA LEU A 48 11.01 25.07 3.79
C LEU A 48 10.77 26.16 4.84
N GLU A 49 10.03 25.87 5.92
CA GLU A 49 9.82 26.81 7.03
C GLU A 49 11.14 27.25 7.67
N GLN A 50 12.09 26.32 7.82
CA GLN A 50 13.41 26.57 8.39
C GLN A 50 14.39 27.21 7.40
N ARG A 51 14.01 27.33 6.12
CA ARG A 51 14.86 27.78 5.01
C ARG A 51 16.14 26.93 4.86
N ASP A 52 16.05 25.65 5.19
CA ASP A 52 17.15 24.70 5.03
C ASP A 52 17.08 24.07 3.63
N GLU A 53 17.81 24.67 2.69
CA GLU A 53 17.85 24.25 1.29
C GLU A 53 18.45 22.86 1.11
N ALA A 54 19.51 22.55 1.85
CA ALA A 54 20.19 21.25 1.73
C ALA A 54 19.28 20.11 2.20
N LEU A 55 18.56 20.32 3.30
CA LEU A 55 17.58 19.38 3.80
C LEU A 55 16.40 19.25 2.83
N PHE A 56 15.88 20.36 2.30
CA PHE A 56 14.80 20.34 1.32
C PHE A 56 15.17 19.50 0.09
N LEU A 57 16.33 19.73 -0.52
CA LEU A 57 16.77 18.99 -1.71
C LEU A 57 16.92 17.50 -1.43
N THR A 58 17.43 17.15 -0.25
CA THR A 58 17.59 15.76 0.18
C THR A 58 16.23 15.07 0.35
N LEU A 59 15.27 15.73 0.98
CA LEU A 59 13.93 15.18 1.20
C LEU A 59 13.12 15.12 -0.10
N ALA A 60 13.26 16.11 -0.99
CA ALA A 60 12.63 16.12 -2.30
C ALA A 60 13.14 14.96 -3.17
N GLN A 61 14.45 14.67 -3.12
CA GLN A 61 15.02 13.51 -3.81
C GLN A 61 14.43 12.20 -3.28
N GLN A 62 14.37 12.02 -1.95
CA GLN A 62 13.76 10.84 -1.33
C GLN A 62 12.28 10.68 -1.69
N TYR A 63 11.55 11.79 -1.77
CA TYR A 63 10.15 11.80 -2.19
C TYR A 63 9.98 11.34 -3.64
N ASN A 64 10.82 11.83 -4.55
CA ASN A 64 10.79 11.39 -5.95
C ASN A 64 11.16 9.91 -6.11
N GLU A 65 12.15 9.43 -5.37
CA GLU A 65 12.51 8.01 -5.35
C GLU A 65 11.39 7.13 -4.80
N LEU A 66 10.66 7.61 -3.80
CA LEU A 66 9.47 6.94 -3.28
C LEU A 66 8.38 6.83 -4.36
N LEU A 67 8.09 7.93 -5.07
CA LEU A 67 7.11 7.92 -6.15
C LEU A 67 7.49 6.92 -7.26
N GLU A 68 8.76 6.89 -7.67
CA GLU A 68 9.20 5.95 -8.71
C GLU A 68 9.08 4.50 -8.23
N ARG A 69 9.45 4.20 -6.98
CA ARG A 69 9.35 2.85 -6.40
C ARG A 69 7.91 2.34 -6.39
N TYR A 70 6.95 3.22 -6.09
CA TYR A 70 5.54 2.87 -5.96
C TYR A 70 4.69 3.28 -7.18
N ARG A 71 5.31 3.61 -8.32
CA ARG A 71 4.62 3.99 -9.55
C ARG A 71 3.54 2.98 -9.97
N HIS A 72 3.83 1.70 -9.79
CA HIS A 72 2.92 0.59 -10.07
C HIS A 72 1.63 0.61 -9.22
N LEU A 73 1.61 1.32 -8.09
CA LEU A 73 0.41 1.51 -7.27
C LEU A 73 -0.46 2.68 -7.74
N GLU A 74 0.08 3.64 -8.51
CA GLU A 74 -0.68 4.76 -9.08
C GLU A 74 -1.46 4.34 -10.33
N ASP A 75 -0.91 3.45 -11.15
CA ASP A 75 -1.54 2.95 -12.40
C ASP A 75 -2.83 2.15 -12.17
N VAL A 76 -3.08 1.64 -10.95
CA VAL A 76 -4.28 0.85 -10.62
C VAL A 76 -5.55 1.73 -10.52
N ARG A 77 -5.42 3.07 -10.61
CA ARG A 77 -6.55 4.02 -10.55
C ARG A 77 -6.91 4.68 -11.88
N ALA A 78 -6.22 4.36 -12.98
CA ALA A 78 -6.52 4.88 -14.33
C ALA A 78 -7.47 3.95 -15.10
#